data_AF-A0A1W9GIA8-F1
#
_entry.id   AF-A0A1W9GIA8-F1
#
_cell.length_a   1.000
_cell.length_b   1.000
_cell.length_c   1.000
_cell.angle_alpha   90.00
_cell.angle_beta   90.00
_cell.angle_gamma   90.00
#
_symmetry.space_group_name_H-M   'P 1'
#
loop_
_entity.id
_entity.type
_entity.pdbx_description
1 polymer ?
#
loop_
_entity_poly.entity_id
_entity_poly.type
_entity_poly.pdbx_seq_one_letter_code
_entity_poly.pdbx_strand_id
1 'polypeptide(L)'
;MRSFNPNWRRFNRTRQQTGKRSDLEVQVASQLDRLGVKYEYEKRKIYFVKPSKARKYTPDFELTNGVIIEAKGLFDTSDRQKHLLIKEQHPQLDIRFVFSNPNQRISKQSRTTYAMWCEKNGFLYARGFVPKEWLEQHHA
;
A
#
# COMPACT_ATOMS: atom_id res chain seq x y z
N MET A 1 -30.60 1.61 -26.43
CA MET A 1 -29.34 2.31 -26.08
C MET A 1 -29.66 3.42 -25.10
N ARG A 2 -29.33 3.28 -23.82
CA ARG A 2 -29.48 4.34 -22.82
C ARG A 2 -28.10 4.67 -22.27
N SER A 3 -27.73 5.92 -22.48
CA SER A 3 -26.44 6.53 -22.19
C SER A 3 -26.08 6.46 -20.71
N PHE A 4 -24.88 5.95 -20.42
CA PHE A 4 -24.20 6.09 -19.13
C PHE A 4 -23.87 7.57 -18.89
N ASN A 5 -24.32 8.13 -17.77
CA ASN A 5 -23.93 9.46 -17.31
C ASN A 5 -23.32 9.34 -15.90
N PRO A 6 -21.99 9.42 -15.73
CA PRO A 6 -21.34 9.16 -14.46
C PRO A 6 -21.30 10.45 -13.61
N ASN A 7 -22.34 10.68 -12.83
CA ASN A 7 -22.37 11.75 -11.83
C ASN A 7 -21.58 11.35 -10.57
N TRP A 8 -20.26 11.46 -10.65
CA TRP A 8 -19.29 11.27 -9.54
C TRP A 8 -19.49 12.23 -8.35
N ARG A 9 -20.40 13.21 -8.46
CA ARG A 9 -20.64 14.26 -7.45
C ARG A 9 -21.62 13.90 -6.32
N ARG A 10 -22.26 12.71 -6.36
CA ARG A 10 -23.29 12.33 -5.35
C ARG A 10 -22.76 11.63 -4.10
N PHE A 11 -21.57 11.02 -4.16
CA PHE A 11 -21.04 10.17 -3.08
C PHE A 11 -20.80 10.88 -1.74
N ASN A 12 -20.58 12.19 -1.71
CA ASN A 12 -20.30 12.92 -0.47
C ASN A 12 -21.56 13.33 0.30
N ARG A 13 -22.76 13.31 -0.31
CA ARG A 13 -23.99 13.83 0.32
C ARG A 13 -24.74 12.78 1.15
N THR A 14 -24.70 11.51 0.74
CA THR A 14 -25.42 10.41 1.42
C THR A 14 -24.86 10.09 2.80
N ARG A 15 -23.54 10.26 2.99
CA ARG A 15 -22.83 9.99 4.24
C ARG A 15 -23.20 10.96 5.37
N GLN A 16 -23.48 12.23 5.04
CA GLN A 16 -23.79 13.28 6.03
C GLN A 16 -25.23 13.20 6.58
N GLN A 17 -26.16 12.55 5.88
CA GLN A 17 -27.58 12.55 6.27
C GLN A 17 -28.07 11.26 6.89
N THR A 18 -27.44 10.12 6.59
CA THR A 18 -27.94 8.80 7.03
C THR A 18 -26.95 8.03 7.92
N GLY A 19 -25.70 8.50 8.02
CA GLY A 19 -24.61 7.75 8.64
C GLY A 19 -24.14 6.51 7.85
N LYS A 20 -24.83 6.16 6.75
CA LYS A 20 -24.51 5.00 5.91
C LYS A 20 -23.37 5.31 4.95
N ARG A 21 -22.54 4.30 4.65
CA ARG A 21 -21.26 4.47 3.95
C ARG A 21 -21.37 4.36 2.44
N SER A 22 -22.50 3.86 1.93
CA SER A 22 -22.75 3.73 0.49
C SER A 22 -24.23 3.86 0.14
N ASP A 23 -24.52 4.23 -1.12
CA ASP A 23 -25.88 4.33 -1.64
C ASP A 23 -26.61 2.97 -1.59
N LEU A 24 -25.88 1.87 -1.74
CA LEU A 24 -26.42 0.51 -1.60
C LEU A 24 -26.92 0.26 -0.17
N GLU A 25 -26.14 0.63 0.84
CA GLU A 25 -26.57 0.50 2.24
C GLU A 25 -27.82 1.32 2.55
N VAL A 26 -27.95 2.51 1.95
CA VAL A 26 -29.17 3.33 2.04
C VAL A 26 -30.36 2.54 1.50
N GLN A 27 -30.26 2.01 0.28
CA GLN A 27 -31.32 1.24 -0.36
C GLN A 27 -31.73 0.00 0.44
N VAL A 28 -30.76 -0.77 0.94
CA VAL A 28 -31.01 -1.99 1.73
C VAL A 28 -31.76 -1.65 3.01
N ALA A 29 -31.31 -0.66 3.77
CA ALA A 29 -31.99 -0.35 5.01
C ALA A 29 -33.37 0.30 4.77
N SER A 30 -33.57 1.08 3.70
CA SER A 30 -34.92 1.51 3.31
C SER A 30 -35.83 0.34 2.91
N GLN A 31 -35.29 -0.74 2.33
CA GLN A 31 -36.05 -1.97 2.13
C GLN A 31 -36.43 -2.61 3.48
N LEU A 32 -35.50 -2.72 4.42
CA LEU A 32 -35.78 -3.27 5.76
C LEU A 32 -36.81 -2.44 6.54
N ASP A 33 -36.72 -1.11 6.48
CA ASP A 33 -37.67 -0.18 7.10
C ASP A 33 -39.08 -0.38 6.50
N ARG A 34 -39.20 -0.49 5.17
CA ARG A 34 -40.48 -0.75 4.47
C ARG A 34 -41.08 -2.11 4.82
N LEU A 35 -40.24 -3.09 5.14
CA LEU A 35 -40.68 -4.42 5.58
C LEU A 35 -40.94 -4.48 7.09
N GLY A 36 -40.76 -3.39 7.84
CA GLY A 36 -40.93 -3.36 9.29
C GLY A 36 -39.89 -4.16 10.06
N VAL A 37 -38.75 -4.51 9.42
CA VAL A 37 -37.70 -5.33 10.02
C VAL A 37 -36.76 -4.43 10.83
N LYS A 38 -36.67 -4.69 12.14
CA LYS A 38 -35.71 -3.99 13.01
C LYS A 38 -34.29 -4.49 12.74
N TYR A 39 -33.32 -3.59 12.66
CA TYR A 39 -31.90 -3.91 12.49
C TYR A 39 -31.01 -2.97 13.29
N GLU A 40 -29.77 -3.39 13.49
CA GLU A 40 -28.70 -2.55 14.04
C GLU A 40 -27.63 -2.35 12.95
N TYR A 41 -27.29 -1.11 12.64
CA TYR A 41 -26.31 -0.77 11.61
C TYR A 41 -24.91 -0.56 12.24
N GLU A 42 -23.91 -1.31 11.75
CA GLU A 42 -22.50 -1.24 12.17
C GLU A 42 -22.21 -1.34 13.70
N LYS A 43 -23.15 -1.84 14.50
CA LYS A 43 -23.02 -1.90 15.97
C LYS A 43 -22.07 -3.00 16.44
N ARG A 44 -22.19 -4.21 15.89
CA ARG A 44 -21.41 -5.38 16.31
C ARG A 44 -20.05 -5.40 15.62
N LYS A 45 -18.97 -5.47 16.41
CA LYS A 45 -17.62 -5.77 15.92
C LYS A 45 -17.36 -7.26 16.06
N ILE A 46 -16.90 -7.91 14.99
CA ILE A 46 -16.50 -9.32 14.99
C ILE A 46 -14.99 -9.34 14.76
N TYR A 47 -14.25 -9.81 15.76
CA TYR A 47 -12.81 -9.98 15.66
C TYR A 47 -12.48 -11.29 14.97
N PHE A 48 -11.48 -11.28 14.09
CA PHE A 48 -10.99 -12.48 13.43
C PHE A 48 -9.48 -12.38 13.24
N VAL A 49 -8.80 -13.53 13.20
CA VAL A 49 -7.38 -13.62 12.91
C VAL A 49 -7.20 -13.94 11.43
N LYS A 50 -6.36 -13.17 10.74
CA LYS A 50 -5.95 -13.49 9.38
C LYS A 50 -4.81 -14.52 9.43
N PRO A 51 -4.95 -15.71 8.84
CA PRO A 51 -3.88 -16.70 8.85
C PRO A 51 -2.60 -16.18 8.19
N SER A 52 -1.45 -16.59 8.70
CA SER A 52 -0.16 -16.36 8.04
C SER A 52 -0.18 -17.04 6.66
N LYS A 53 0.38 -16.36 5.66
CA LYS A 53 0.49 -16.89 4.30
C LYS A 53 1.93 -16.75 3.85
N ALA A 54 2.55 -17.86 3.46
CA ALA A 54 3.85 -17.81 2.82
C ALA A 54 3.74 -17.01 1.50
N ARG A 55 4.71 -16.14 1.28
CA ARG A 55 4.85 -15.32 0.07
C ARG A 55 6.27 -15.46 -0.44
N LYS A 56 6.44 -15.33 -1.75
CA LYS A 56 7.75 -15.29 -2.37
C LYS A 56 8.10 -13.84 -2.71
N TYR A 57 9.36 -13.50 -2.50
CA TYR A 57 9.96 -12.28 -3.00
C TYR A 57 10.88 -12.66 -4.16
N THR A 58 10.76 -11.94 -5.28
CA THR A 58 11.65 -12.06 -6.42
C THR A 58 12.22 -10.67 -6.66
N PRO A 59 13.52 -10.47 -6.47
CA PRO A 59 14.15 -9.17 -6.73
C PRO A 59 14.17 -8.88 -8.23
N ASP A 60 14.23 -7.58 -8.59
CA ASP A 60 14.39 -7.18 -9.98
C ASP A 60 15.79 -7.54 -10.51
N PHE A 61 16.83 -7.28 -9.69
CA PHE A 61 18.22 -7.58 -10.02
C PHE A 61 18.98 -8.07 -8.78
N GLU A 62 19.91 -8.99 -9.02
CA GLU A 62 20.86 -9.47 -8.02
C GLU A 62 22.26 -9.37 -8.62
N LEU A 63 23.14 -8.62 -7.95
CA LEU A 63 24.51 -8.42 -8.38
C LEU A 63 25.39 -9.59 -7.94
N THR A 64 26.52 -9.80 -8.63
CA THR A 64 27.47 -10.87 -8.32
C THR A 64 28.10 -10.77 -6.93
N ASN A 65 28.05 -9.58 -6.31
CA ASN A 65 28.50 -9.35 -4.94
C ASN A 65 27.42 -9.58 -3.88
N GLY A 66 26.22 -10.02 -4.26
CA GLY A 66 25.11 -10.30 -3.34
C GLY A 66 24.19 -9.11 -3.03
N VAL A 67 24.48 -7.91 -3.57
CA VAL A 67 23.58 -6.76 -3.46
C VAL A 67 22.33 -6.99 -4.33
N ILE A 68 21.16 -6.84 -3.72
CA ILE A 68 19.86 -6.93 -4.37
C ILE A 68 19.37 -5.53 -4.70
N ILE A 69 18.91 -5.32 -5.93
CA ILE A 69 18.39 -4.03 -6.39
C ILE A 69 16.93 -4.18 -6.81
N GLU A 70 16.08 -3.34 -6.24
CA GLU A 70 14.68 -3.19 -6.62
C GLU A 70 14.46 -1.81 -7.28
N ALA A 71 14.00 -1.80 -8.52
CA ALA A 71 13.69 -0.59 -9.26
C ALA A 71 12.22 -0.19 -9.04
N LYS A 72 11.97 1.02 -8.54
CA LYS A 72 10.61 1.47 -8.20
C LYS A 72 10.26 2.83 -8.76
N GLY A 73 9.16 2.87 -9.51
CA GLY A 73 8.42 4.11 -9.79
C GLY A 73 7.39 4.40 -8.70
N LEU A 74 6.41 3.52 -8.56
CA LEU A 74 5.45 3.56 -7.47
C LEU A 74 5.96 2.71 -6.30
N PHE A 75 6.02 3.31 -5.12
CA PHE A 75 6.34 2.59 -3.88
C PHE A 75 5.16 2.72 -2.92
N ASP A 76 4.25 1.76 -2.97
CA ASP A 76 2.99 1.80 -2.23
C ASP A 76 3.10 1.23 -0.80
N THR A 77 1.99 1.21 -0.07
CA THR A 77 1.97 0.69 1.31
C THR A 77 2.29 -0.80 1.36
N SER A 78 1.82 -1.58 0.38
CA SER A 78 2.01 -3.02 0.35
C SER A 78 3.47 -3.38 0.08
N ASP A 79 4.13 -2.68 -0.83
CA ASP A 79 5.55 -2.84 -1.11
C ASP A 79 6.40 -2.47 0.12
N ARG A 80 6.09 -1.37 0.80
CA ARG A 80 6.82 -0.98 2.03
C ARG A 80 6.69 -2.03 3.13
N GLN A 81 5.48 -2.52 3.37
CA GLN A 81 5.24 -3.58 4.37
C GLN A 81 5.95 -4.88 4.00
N LYS A 82 5.93 -5.25 2.71
CA LYS A 82 6.64 -6.41 2.19
C LYS A 82 8.13 -6.34 2.50
N HIS A 83 8.80 -5.23 2.20
CA HIS A 83 10.24 -5.11 2.41
C HIS A 83 10.63 -5.02 3.90
N LEU A 84 9.78 -4.46 4.76
CA LEU A 84 10.00 -4.53 6.21
C LEU A 84 9.98 -5.98 6.71
N LEU A 85 8.99 -6.77 6.29
CA LEU A 85 8.89 -8.18 6.68
C LEU A 85 10.06 -9.01 6.12
N ILE A 86 10.48 -8.75 4.88
CA ILE A 86 11.65 -9.43 4.30
C ILE A 86 12.91 -9.09 5.12
N LYS A 87 13.12 -7.82 5.44
CA LYS A 87 14.28 -7.39 6.25
C LYS A 87 14.26 -7.98 7.65
N GLU A 88 13.09 -8.07 8.28
CA GLU A 88 12.92 -8.70 9.59
C GLU A 88 13.24 -10.21 9.55
N GLN A 89 12.77 -10.92 8.51
CA GLN A 89 12.89 -12.38 8.39
C GLN A 89 14.21 -12.82 7.74
N HIS A 90 14.84 -11.96 6.95
CA HIS A 90 16.08 -12.20 6.21
C HIS A 90 17.03 -11.00 6.35
N PRO A 91 17.51 -10.70 7.57
CA PRO A 91 18.34 -9.52 7.83
C PRO A 91 19.70 -9.54 7.11
N GLN A 92 20.13 -10.70 6.61
CA GLN A 92 21.35 -10.87 5.82
C GLN A 92 21.24 -10.36 4.37
N LEU A 93 20.02 -10.13 3.87
CA LEU A 93 19.84 -9.65 2.49
C LEU A 93 20.13 -8.15 2.40
N ASP A 94 21.05 -7.76 1.52
CA ASP A 94 21.36 -6.36 1.22
C ASP A 94 20.46 -5.85 0.09
N ILE A 95 19.23 -5.46 0.45
CA ILE A 95 18.24 -4.94 -0.49
C ILE A 95 18.36 -3.41 -0.57
N ARG A 96 18.52 -2.90 -1.79
CA ARG A 96 18.62 -1.47 -2.09
C ARG A 96 17.61 -1.05 -3.15
N PHE A 97 17.22 0.22 -3.14
CA PHE A 97 16.21 0.73 -4.05
C PHE A 97 16.77 1.73 -5.07
N VAL A 98 16.38 1.58 -6.34
CA VAL A 98 16.59 2.64 -7.34
C VAL A 98 15.22 3.24 -7.67
N PHE A 99 15.00 4.49 -7.27
CA PHE A 99 13.75 5.19 -7.52
C PHE A 99 13.83 6.08 -8.76
N SER A 100 12.74 6.19 -9.52
CA SER A 100 12.61 7.25 -10.53
C SER A 100 12.62 8.64 -9.88
N ASN A 101 11.93 8.78 -8.74
CA ASN A 101 11.93 9.98 -7.91
C ASN A 101 11.87 9.63 -6.41
N PRO A 102 12.99 9.62 -5.69
CA PRO A 102 13.00 9.32 -4.25
C PRO A 102 12.32 10.40 -3.39
N ASN A 103 12.10 11.60 -3.93
CA ASN A 103 11.39 12.69 -3.25
C ASN A 103 9.87 12.57 -3.36
N GLN A 104 9.36 11.56 -4.05
CA GLN A 104 7.92 11.31 -4.12
C GLN A 104 7.38 10.94 -2.75
N ARG A 105 6.24 11.53 -2.40
CA ARG A 105 5.57 11.32 -1.10
C ARG A 105 4.92 9.94 -1.05
N ILE A 106 4.97 9.27 0.10
CA ILE A 106 4.39 7.93 0.29
C ILE A 106 2.86 7.90 0.11
N SER A 107 2.22 9.05 0.28
CA SER A 107 0.81 9.32 -0.03
C SER A 107 0.62 10.82 -0.27
N LYS A 108 -0.52 11.22 -0.85
CA LYS A 108 -0.85 12.63 -1.09
C LYS A 108 -0.85 13.47 0.19
N GLN A 109 -1.22 12.86 1.32
CA GLN A 109 -1.36 13.53 2.61
C GLN A 109 -0.07 13.50 3.45
N SER A 110 0.79 12.49 3.31
CA SER A 110 1.98 12.33 4.15
C SER A 110 3.13 13.23 3.72
N ARG A 111 3.83 13.89 4.64
CA ARG A 111 5.06 14.65 4.30
C ARG A 111 6.28 13.74 4.06
N THR A 112 6.19 12.46 4.43
CA THR A 112 7.27 11.48 4.27
C THR A 112 7.45 11.13 2.79
N THR A 113 8.68 11.18 2.31
CA THR A 113 9.07 10.74 0.96
C THR A 113 9.56 9.29 0.96
N TYR A 114 9.80 8.72 -0.23
CA TYR A 114 10.42 7.40 -0.37
C TYR A 114 11.83 7.38 0.25
N ALA A 115 12.63 8.41 0.00
CA ALA A 115 13.95 8.61 0.64
C ALA A 115 13.86 8.57 2.17
N MET A 116 13.01 9.42 2.77
CA MET A 116 12.84 9.48 4.22
C MET A 116 12.38 8.15 4.80
N TRP A 117 11.56 7.39 4.07
CA TRP A 117 11.15 6.06 4.48
C TRP A 117 12.34 5.08 4.46
N CYS A 118 13.17 5.11 3.43
CA CYS A 118 14.36 4.25 3.33
C CYS A 118 15.35 4.57 4.45
N GLU A 119 15.67 5.83 4.69
CA GLU A 119 16.54 6.30 5.77
C GLU A 119 16.04 5.81 7.14
N LYS A 120 14.75 6.03 7.42
CA LYS A 120 14.13 5.63 8.69
C LYS A 120 14.22 4.12 8.94
N ASN A 121 14.15 3.31 7.88
CA ASN A 121 14.11 1.85 8.00
C ASN A 121 15.45 1.18 7.63
N GLY A 122 16.51 1.97 7.41
CA GLY A 122 17.85 1.49 7.09
C GLY A 122 17.96 0.77 5.74
N PHE A 123 17.31 1.29 4.70
CA PHE A 123 17.51 0.84 3.32
C PHE A 123 18.34 1.87 2.56
N LEU A 124 19.32 1.41 1.80
CA LEU A 124 20.04 2.26 0.86
C LEU A 124 19.17 2.51 -0.38
N TYR A 125 19.29 3.70 -0.96
CA TYR A 125 18.56 4.05 -2.17
C TYR A 125 19.38 4.97 -3.09
N ALA A 126 18.99 5.01 -4.35
CA ALA A 126 19.54 5.89 -5.38
C ALA A 126 18.42 6.43 -6.29
N ARG A 127 18.77 7.38 -7.17
CA ARG A 127 17.85 7.98 -8.13
C ARG A 127 18.24 7.64 -9.57
N GLY A 128 17.34 7.00 -10.29
CA GLY A 128 17.42 6.77 -11.74
C GLY A 128 18.40 5.69 -12.17
N PHE A 129 19.56 5.56 -11.51
CA PHE A 129 20.59 4.58 -11.85
C PHE A 129 21.23 3.97 -10.60
N VAL A 130 21.89 2.83 -10.79
CA VAL A 130 22.67 2.13 -9.77
C VAL A 130 24.00 2.86 -9.58
N PRO A 131 24.33 3.35 -8.36
CA PRO A 131 25.62 3.98 -8.09
C PRO A 131 26.78 3.00 -8.29
N LYS A 132 27.91 3.52 -8.77
CA LYS A 132 29.10 2.70 -9.05
C LYS A 132 29.62 2.01 -7.80
N GLU A 133 29.49 2.66 -6.66
CA GLU A 133 29.90 2.16 -5.34
C GLU A 133 29.16 0.87 -4.96
N TRP A 134 27.94 0.65 -5.47
CA TRP A 134 27.20 -0.59 -5.21
C TRP A 134 27.72 -1.75 -6.07
N LEU A 135 28.28 -1.46 -7.23
CA LEU A 135 28.82 -2.45 -8.17
C LEU A 135 30.21 -2.93 -7.75
N GLU A 136 31.03 -2.04 -7.21
CA GLU A 136 32.41 -2.32 -6.80
C GLU A 136 32.53 -2.77 -5.34
N GLN A 137 31.40 -2.87 -4.63
CA GLN A 137 31.41 -3.34 -3.26
C GLN A 137 31.76 -4.83 -3.23
N HIS A 138 32.82 -5.16 -2.50
CA HIS A 138 33.19 -6.54 -2.19
C HIS A 138 32.85 -6.80 -0.73
N HIS A 139 31.92 -7.72 -0.49
CA HIS A 139 31.73 -8.28 0.84
C HIS A 139 32.89 -9.26 1.08
N ALA A 140 33.73 -8.97 2.08
CA ALA A 140 34.82 -9.84 2.50
C ALA A 140 34.29 -11.12 3.16
#